data_AF-A0A6A8Q7Y6-F1
#
_entry.id   AF-A0A6A8Q7Y6-F1
#
_cell.length_a   1.000
_cell.length_b   1.000
_cell.length_c   1.000
_cell.angle_alpha   90.00
_cell.angle_beta   90.00
_cell.angle_gamma   90.00
#
_symmetry.space_group_name_H-M   'P 1'
#
loop_
_entity.id
_entity.type
_entity.pdbx_description
1 polymer ?
#
loop_
_entity_poly.entity_id
_entity_poly.type
_entity_poly.pdbx_seq_one_letter_code
_entity_poly.pdbx_strand_id
1 'polypeptide(L)'
;MKRSFLVITIIVASSFDVQAQAPLFMHYRSGLMHQEQTRIHQADHIRKELRELNKLQREVDQFVILTNNREWAKAGLIKMTIIRKMKDEIHQTRLKMNYFERLAQGKDGRSTKYSKRNTKELSRRYKGRSTYEYRKKSLILKRRYKRQQRYMHELLRTRIGSGISAWRNAKYNERSMLKFEDTLRNEIHELREEYPRKN
;
A
#
# COMPACT_ATOMS: atom_id res chain seq x y z
N MET A 1 -57.50 33.44 -59.70
CA MET A 1 -56.44 33.87 -58.76
C MET A 1 -56.47 32.91 -57.56
N LYS A 2 -55.45 32.04 -57.43
CA LYS A 2 -55.36 31.01 -56.39
C LYS A 2 -54.81 31.63 -55.10
N ARG A 3 -55.48 31.41 -53.97
CA ARG A 3 -54.95 31.65 -52.61
C ARG A 3 -54.67 30.30 -51.96
N SER A 4 -53.40 30.05 -51.69
CA SER A 4 -52.93 28.86 -50.98
C SER A 4 -53.14 29.06 -49.48
N PHE A 5 -53.85 28.15 -48.83
CA PHE A 5 -53.86 28.02 -47.37
C PHE A 5 -53.12 26.73 -47.00
N LEU A 6 -52.09 26.91 -46.19
CA LEU A 6 -51.26 25.87 -45.60
C LEU A 6 -52.09 25.22 -44.47
N VAL A 7 -52.50 23.97 -44.64
CA VAL A 7 -53.15 23.17 -43.59
C VAL A 7 -52.06 22.43 -42.82
N ILE A 8 -51.84 22.81 -41.57
CA ILE A 8 -50.99 22.08 -40.63
C ILE A 8 -51.83 20.94 -40.05
N THR A 9 -51.49 19.72 -40.41
CA THR A 9 -52.08 18.50 -39.84
C THR A 9 -51.47 18.26 -38.46
N ILE A 10 -52.27 18.41 -37.40
CA ILE A 10 -51.92 17.91 -36.06
C ILE A 10 -52.24 16.41 -36.07
N ILE A 11 -51.20 15.59 -36.21
CA ILE A 11 -51.30 14.15 -35.95
C ILE A 11 -51.25 13.99 -34.42
N VAL A 12 -52.42 13.72 -33.84
CA VAL A 12 -52.55 13.07 -32.55
C VAL A 12 -52.15 11.61 -32.76
N ALA A 13 -50.99 11.23 -32.26
CA ALA A 13 -50.60 9.83 -32.19
C ALA A 13 -49.97 9.54 -30.83
N SER A 14 -50.53 8.49 -30.23
CA SER A 14 -49.90 7.59 -29.25
C SER A 14 -49.63 8.14 -27.86
N SER A 15 -50.52 7.75 -26.94
CA SER A 15 -50.21 7.23 -25.62
C SER A 15 -48.76 6.72 -25.55
N PHE A 16 -47.87 7.52 -24.98
CA PHE A 16 -46.54 7.08 -24.63
C PHE A 16 -46.64 6.20 -23.38
N ASP A 17 -46.27 4.94 -23.55
CA ASP A 17 -45.90 4.04 -22.48
C ASP A 17 -44.91 4.75 -21.53
N VAL A 18 -45.36 4.96 -20.30
CA VAL A 18 -44.51 5.33 -19.17
C VAL A 18 -43.72 4.08 -18.77
N GLN A 19 -42.77 3.65 -19.60
CA GLN A 19 -41.86 2.55 -19.27
C GLN A 19 -40.72 2.50 -20.28
N ALA A 20 -39.61 3.21 -19.99
CA ALA A 20 -38.22 2.83 -20.33
C ALA A 20 -37.27 4.04 -20.37
N GLN A 21 -37.09 4.75 -19.25
CA GLN A 21 -35.94 5.66 -19.08
C GLN A 21 -35.15 5.36 -17.80
N ALA A 22 -35.12 4.09 -17.38
CA ALA A 22 -34.35 3.64 -16.22
C ALA A 22 -33.26 2.56 -16.43
N PRO A 23 -32.62 2.35 -17.61
CA PRO A 23 -31.42 1.49 -17.65
C PRO A 23 -30.07 2.23 -17.53
N LEU A 24 -29.95 3.49 -18.01
CA LEU A 24 -28.63 4.14 -18.12
C LEU A 24 -28.16 4.87 -16.86
N PHE A 25 -29.06 5.54 -16.14
CA PHE A 25 -28.71 6.31 -14.93
C PHE A 25 -28.35 5.41 -13.73
N MET A 26 -29.01 4.24 -13.62
CA MET A 26 -28.75 3.25 -12.57
C MET A 26 -27.39 2.57 -12.74
N HIS A 27 -26.97 2.29 -13.99
CA HIS A 27 -25.64 1.73 -14.26
C HIS A 27 -24.51 2.72 -13.97
N TYR A 28 -24.69 4.01 -14.31
CA TYR A 28 -23.70 5.05 -13.97
C TYR A 28 -23.55 5.24 -12.45
N ARG A 29 -24.67 5.29 -11.71
CA ARG A 29 -24.66 5.42 -10.23
C ARG A 29 -24.09 4.18 -9.55
N SER A 30 -24.39 2.98 -10.04
CA SER A 30 -23.81 1.73 -9.51
C SER A 30 -22.30 1.65 -9.76
N GLY A 31 -21.81 2.09 -10.93
CA GLY A 31 -20.38 2.15 -11.25
C GLY A 31 -19.62 3.18 -10.42
N LEU A 32 -20.21 4.36 -10.19
CA LEU A 32 -19.67 5.39 -9.31
C LEU A 32 -19.64 4.95 -7.85
N MET A 33 -20.72 4.36 -7.33
CA MET A 33 -20.79 3.81 -5.98
C MET A 33 -19.80 2.65 -5.77
N HIS A 34 -19.60 1.79 -6.78
CA HIS A 34 -18.62 0.69 -6.69
C HIS A 34 -17.18 1.21 -6.72
N GLN A 35 -16.89 2.26 -7.51
CA GLN A 35 -15.59 2.94 -7.49
C GLN A 35 -15.35 3.69 -6.16
N GLU A 36 -16.38 4.30 -5.60
CA GLU A 36 -16.32 5.04 -4.35
C GLU A 36 -16.14 4.13 -3.14
N GLN A 37 -16.89 3.02 -3.05
CA GLN A 37 -16.66 1.96 -2.04
C GLN A 37 -15.26 1.35 -2.18
N THR A 38 -14.77 1.13 -3.40
CA THR A 38 -13.42 0.62 -3.62
C THR A 38 -12.35 1.63 -3.15
N ARG A 39 -12.56 2.94 -3.36
CA ARG A 39 -11.67 4.01 -2.88
C ARG A 39 -11.69 4.13 -1.35
N ILE A 40 -12.86 4.02 -0.72
CA ILE A 40 -13.01 4.07 0.75
C ILE A 40 -12.26 2.90 1.40
N HIS A 41 -12.47 1.67 0.92
CA HIS A 41 -11.75 0.49 1.43
C HIS A 41 -10.23 0.58 1.23
N GLN A 42 -9.77 1.13 0.11
CA GLN A 42 -8.34 1.37 -0.12
C GLN A 42 -7.75 2.41 0.83
N ALA A 43 -8.47 3.50 1.10
CA ALA A 43 -8.04 4.52 2.04
C ALA A 43 -7.89 3.96 3.46
N ASP A 44 -8.80 3.09 3.88
CA ASP A 44 -8.74 2.45 5.20
C ASP A 44 -7.57 1.46 5.35
N HIS A 45 -7.28 0.67 4.30
CA HIS A 45 -6.10 -0.19 4.30
C HIS A 45 -4.80 0.63 4.43
N ILE A 46 -4.68 1.72 3.68
CA ILE A 46 -3.47 2.56 3.70
C ILE A 46 -3.33 3.28 5.03
N ARG A 47 -4.43 3.74 5.63
CA ARG A 47 -4.42 4.29 6.99
C ARG A 47 -3.95 3.25 8.00
N LYS A 48 -4.37 1.99 7.88
CA LYS A 48 -3.90 0.90 8.73
C LYS A 48 -2.41 0.64 8.53
N GLU A 49 -1.95 0.54 7.29
CA GLU A 49 -0.54 0.34 6.95
C GLU A 49 0.34 1.48 7.51
N LEU A 50 -0.08 2.73 7.31
CA LEU A 50 0.59 3.90 7.89
C LEU A 50 0.62 3.85 9.43
N ARG A 51 -0.46 3.42 10.09
CA ARG A 51 -0.49 3.29 11.56
C ARG A 51 0.52 2.25 12.05
N GLU A 52 0.60 1.09 11.40
CA GLU A 52 1.56 0.04 11.78
C GLU A 52 3.01 0.48 11.54
N LEU A 53 3.30 1.13 10.42
CA LEU A 53 4.63 1.66 10.13
C LEU A 53 5.05 2.75 11.14
N ASN A 54 4.15 3.69 11.47
CA ASN A 54 4.42 4.70 12.50
C ASN A 54 4.63 4.07 13.89
N LYS A 55 3.90 3.00 14.22
CA LYS A 55 4.10 2.25 15.48
C LYS A 55 5.47 1.59 15.52
N LEU A 56 5.94 1.04 14.40
CA LEU A 56 7.27 0.46 14.28
C LEU A 56 8.37 1.52 14.42
N GLN A 57 8.19 2.73 13.86
CA GLN A 57 9.10 3.85 14.08
C GLN A 57 9.21 4.22 15.57
N ARG A 58 8.07 4.33 16.27
CA ARG A 58 8.06 4.61 17.72
C ARG A 58 8.79 3.55 18.54
N GLU A 59 8.73 2.28 18.14
CA GLU A 59 9.49 1.22 18.80
C GLU A 59 10.99 1.39 18.57
N VAL A 60 11.41 1.83 17.39
CA VAL A 60 12.82 2.20 17.11
C VAL A 60 13.26 3.39 17.98
N ASP A 61 12.43 4.43 18.09
CA ASP A 61 12.72 5.59 18.96
C ASP A 61 12.86 5.16 20.42
N GLN A 62 11.94 4.32 20.90
CA GLN A 62 11.98 3.77 22.26
C GLN A 62 13.24 2.92 22.48
N PHE A 63 13.64 2.13 21.49
CA PHE A 63 14.88 1.38 21.54
C PHE A 63 16.10 2.31 21.72
N VAL A 64 16.19 3.37 20.93
CA VAL A 64 17.27 4.38 21.01
C VAL A 64 17.32 4.99 22.42
N ILE A 65 16.18 5.44 22.94
CA ILE A 65 16.07 6.01 24.30
C ILE A 65 16.58 5.03 25.36
N LEU A 66 16.10 3.78 25.33
CA LEU A 66 16.51 2.75 26.30
C LEU A 66 18.01 2.45 26.22
N THR A 67 18.58 2.42 25.01
CA THR A 67 20.04 2.22 24.85
C THR A 67 20.86 3.39 25.37
N ASN A 68 20.37 4.63 25.22
CA ASN A 68 21.04 5.81 25.77
C ASN A 68 21.00 5.84 27.31
N ASN A 69 19.90 5.39 27.89
CA ASN A 69 19.72 5.25 29.35
C ASN A 69 20.40 3.99 29.93
N ARG A 70 21.08 3.19 29.10
CA ARG A 70 21.73 1.94 29.50
C ARG A 70 20.77 0.87 30.05
N GLU A 71 19.49 0.96 29.69
CA GLU A 71 18.45 0.00 30.07
C GLU A 71 18.49 -1.24 29.17
N TRP A 72 19.60 -1.99 29.19
CA TRP A 72 19.94 -3.03 28.22
C TRP A 72 18.92 -4.17 28.11
N ALA A 73 18.40 -4.62 29.24
CA ALA A 73 17.41 -5.71 29.27
C ALA A 73 16.12 -5.29 28.54
N LYS A 74 15.62 -4.08 28.82
CA LYS A 74 14.43 -3.52 28.16
C LYS A 74 14.69 -3.26 26.68
N ALA A 75 15.86 -2.70 26.33
CA ALA A 75 16.26 -2.50 24.95
C ALA A 75 16.32 -3.84 24.16
N GLY A 76 16.81 -4.91 24.79
CA GLY A 76 16.82 -6.26 24.22
C GLY A 76 15.41 -6.79 23.89
N LEU A 77 14.44 -6.56 24.78
CA LEU A 77 13.03 -6.94 24.55
C LEU A 77 12.43 -6.16 23.38
N ILE A 78 12.61 -4.83 23.35
CA ILE A 78 12.11 -3.99 22.26
C ILE A 78 12.73 -4.41 20.92
N LYS A 79 14.04 -4.67 20.90
CA LYS A 79 14.73 -5.18 19.71
C LYS A 79 14.09 -6.47 19.17
N MET A 80 13.73 -7.43 20.02
CA MET A 80 13.10 -8.67 19.57
C MET A 80 11.71 -8.42 18.96
N THR A 81 10.96 -7.48 19.52
CA THR A 81 9.68 -7.03 18.95
C THR A 81 9.86 -6.40 17.57
N ILE A 82 10.84 -5.50 17.43
CA ILE A 82 11.16 -4.87 16.14
C ILE A 82 11.58 -5.94 15.13
N ILE A 83 12.46 -6.88 15.49
CA ILE A 83 12.89 -7.97 14.59
C ILE A 83 11.70 -8.80 14.11
N ARG A 84 10.73 -9.10 14.98
CA ARG A 84 9.51 -9.83 14.60
C ARG A 84 8.73 -9.06 13.52
N LYS A 85 8.49 -7.77 13.75
CA LYS A 85 7.78 -6.92 12.78
C LYS A 85 8.56 -6.68 11.50
N MET A 86 9.90 -6.59 11.58
CA MET A 86 10.77 -6.53 10.40
C MET A 86 10.60 -7.76 9.51
N LYS A 87 10.45 -8.95 10.08
CA LYS A 87 10.18 -10.17 9.29
C LYS A 87 8.87 -10.06 8.53
N ASP A 88 7.83 -9.53 9.16
CA ASP A 88 6.53 -9.31 8.53
C ASP A 88 6.64 -8.28 7.39
N GLU A 89 7.33 -7.16 7.62
CA GLU A 89 7.56 -6.13 6.59
C GLU A 89 8.39 -6.64 5.40
N ILE A 90 9.43 -7.44 5.67
CA ILE A 90 10.22 -8.12 4.63
C ILE A 90 9.33 -9.05 3.80
N HIS A 91 8.43 -9.79 4.46
CA HIS A 91 7.47 -10.66 3.79
C HIS A 91 6.50 -9.87 2.92
N GLN A 92 5.92 -8.77 3.43
CA GLN A 92 5.02 -7.91 2.66
C GLN A 92 5.73 -7.28 1.46
N THR A 93 6.95 -6.79 1.66
CA THR A 93 7.79 -6.23 0.58
C THR A 93 8.04 -7.27 -0.51
N ARG A 94 8.32 -8.53 -0.14
CA ARG A 94 8.47 -9.64 -1.11
C ARG A 94 7.19 -9.90 -1.89
N LEU A 95 6.03 -9.90 -1.22
CA LEU A 95 4.74 -10.10 -1.89
C LEU A 95 4.43 -8.97 -2.89
N LYS A 96 4.66 -7.71 -2.48
CA LYS A 96 4.52 -6.53 -3.35
C LYS A 96 5.46 -6.62 -4.55
N MET A 97 6.73 -6.98 -4.33
CA MET A 97 7.72 -7.16 -5.39
C MET A 97 7.26 -8.19 -6.43
N ASN A 98 6.90 -9.40 -5.99
CA ASN A 98 6.43 -10.48 -6.87
C ASN A 98 5.13 -10.12 -7.61
N TYR A 99 4.30 -9.26 -7.03
CA TYR A 99 3.11 -8.75 -7.68
C TYR A 99 3.49 -7.84 -8.87
N PHE A 100 4.35 -6.86 -8.66
CA PHE A 100 4.78 -5.95 -9.73
C PHE A 100 5.63 -6.61 -10.80
N GLU A 101 6.44 -7.61 -10.46
CA GLU A 101 7.18 -8.41 -11.45
C GLU A 101 6.23 -9.15 -12.40
N ARG A 102 5.12 -9.69 -11.89
CA ARG A 102 4.10 -10.37 -12.72
C ARG A 102 3.39 -9.40 -13.66
N LEU A 103 3.01 -8.22 -13.17
CA LEU A 103 2.42 -7.16 -14.00
C LEU A 103 3.39 -6.68 -15.09
N ALA A 104 4.65 -6.47 -14.73
CA ALA A 104 5.70 -6.06 -15.67
C ALA A 104 5.99 -7.10 -16.77
N GLN A 105 5.64 -8.37 -16.54
CA GLN A 105 5.75 -9.48 -17.50
C GLN A 105 4.48 -9.68 -18.33
N GLY A 106 3.42 -8.88 -18.12
CA GLY A 106 2.13 -9.06 -18.81
C GLY A 106 1.39 -10.34 -18.41
N LYS A 107 1.72 -10.95 -17.26
CA LYS A 107 1.15 -12.22 -16.79
C LYS A 107 -0.14 -12.05 -15.97
N ASP A 108 -0.98 -11.08 -16.33
CA ASP A 108 -2.33 -10.96 -15.79
C ASP A 108 -3.25 -11.97 -16.48
N GLY A 109 -3.26 -13.21 -15.98
CA GLY A 109 -4.18 -14.23 -16.50
C GLY A 109 -3.97 -15.65 -15.96
N ARG A 110 -2.79 -15.97 -15.41
CA ARG A 110 -2.53 -17.28 -14.81
C ARG A 110 -2.32 -17.12 -13.31
N SER A 111 -3.41 -16.88 -12.57
CA SER A 111 -3.32 -16.87 -11.10
C SER A 111 -3.01 -18.29 -10.62
N THR A 112 -1.79 -18.56 -10.18
CA THR A 112 -1.54 -19.63 -9.22
C THR A 112 -2.45 -19.37 -8.03
N LYS A 113 -3.29 -20.36 -7.70
CA LYS A 113 -4.45 -20.38 -6.77
C LYS A 113 -4.22 -19.74 -5.36
N TYR A 114 -3.00 -19.35 -5.01
CA TYR A 114 -2.51 -19.03 -3.66
C TYR A 114 -2.35 -17.56 -3.28
N SER A 115 -2.89 -16.63 -4.06
CA SER A 115 -2.94 -15.23 -3.64
C SER A 115 -4.18 -14.61 -4.27
N LYS A 116 -5.31 -14.59 -3.55
CA LYS A 116 -6.55 -13.93 -4.02
C LYS A 116 -6.93 -12.70 -3.18
N ARG A 117 -6.47 -12.59 -1.92
CA ARG A 117 -6.77 -11.42 -1.07
C ARG A 117 -5.84 -10.24 -1.35
N ASN A 118 -4.52 -10.41 -1.19
CA ASN A 118 -3.54 -9.30 -1.38
C ASN A 118 -3.39 -8.85 -2.84
N THR A 119 -3.50 -9.76 -3.80
CA THR A 119 -3.46 -9.48 -5.25
C THR A 119 -4.65 -8.66 -5.71
N LYS A 120 -5.86 -8.88 -5.17
CA LYS A 120 -7.06 -8.13 -5.56
C LYS A 120 -6.99 -6.67 -5.10
N GLU A 121 -6.30 -6.41 -4.00
CA GLU A 121 -6.09 -5.07 -3.48
C GLU A 121 -4.97 -4.32 -4.23
N LEU A 122 -3.82 -4.96 -4.43
CA LEU A 122 -2.74 -4.42 -5.25
C LEU A 122 -3.19 -4.18 -6.71
N SER A 123 -4.03 -5.05 -7.26
CA SER A 123 -4.58 -4.85 -8.61
C SER A 123 -5.52 -3.67 -8.71
N ARG A 124 -6.34 -3.43 -7.70
CA ARG A 124 -7.17 -2.21 -7.67
C ARG A 124 -6.33 -0.95 -7.47
N ARG A 125 -5.23 -1.01 -6.70
CA ARG A 125 -4.36 0.15 -6.41
C ARG A 125 -3.52 0.60 -7.61
N TYR A 126 -3.19 -0.35 -8.50
CA TYR A 126 -2.26 -0.10 -9.60
C TYR A 126 -2.84 -0.34 -10.99
N LYS A 127 -4.15 -0.60 -11.11
CA LYS A 127 -4.86 -0.79 -12.39
C LYS A 127 -4.62 0.41 -13.33
N GLY A 128 -4.23 0.13 -14.57
CA GLY A 128 -4.05 1.15 -15.62
C GLY A 128 -2.67 1.80 -15.67
N ARG A 129 -1.70 1.39 -14.85
CA ARG A 129 -0.31 1.82 -14.99
C ARG A 129 0.41 1.09 -16.13
N SER A 130 1.44 1.73 -16.67
CA SER A 130 2.23 1.17 -17.76
C SER A 130 3.17 0.05 -17.27
N THR A 131 3.54 -0.85 -18.18
CA THR A 131 4.57 -1.88 -17.93
C THR A 131 5.88 -1.29 -17.41
N TYR A 132 6.27 -0.11 -17.91
CA TYR A 132 7.45 0.63 -17.46
C TYR A 132 7.35 1.01 -15.98
N GLU A 133 6.21 1.54 -15.54
CA GLU A 133 5.99 1.91 -14.14
C GLU A 133 6.02 0.69 -13.21
N TYR A 134 5.47 -0.46 -13.63
CA TYR A 134 5.57 -1.70 -12.85
C TYR A 134 7.02 -2.18 -12.72
N ARG A 135 7.82 -2.11 -13.79
CA ARG A 135 9.26 -2.44 -13.76
C ARG A 135 10.02 -1.54 -12.79
N LYS A 136 9.82 -0.22 -12.91
CA LYS A 136 10.45 0.78 -12.01
C LYS A 136 10.10 0.47 -10.55
N LYS A 137 8.83 0.17 -10.27
CA LYS A 137 8.36 -0.12 -8.91
C LYS A 137 8.90 -1.43 -8.35
N SER A 138 8.95 -2.48 -9.16
CA SER A 138 9.62 -3.74 -8.80
C SER A 138 11.08 -3.52 -8.41
N LEU A 139 11.83 -2.73 -9.18
CA LEU A 139 13.24 -2.43 -8.89
C LEU A 139 13.43 -1.72 -7.55
N ILE A 140 12.55 -0.76 -7.22
CA ILE A 140 12.56 -0.08 -5.92
C ILE A 140 12.32 -1.09 -4.79
N LEU A 141 11.30 -1.93 -4.91
CA LEU A 141 10.96 -2.94 -3.91
C LEU A 141 12.07 -3.99 -3.75
N LYS A 142 12.73 -4.40 -4.84
CA LYS A 142 13.88 -5.32 -4.80
C LYS A 142 15.06 -4.72 -4.04
N ARG A 143 15.36 -3.44 -4.26
CA ARG A 143 16.40 -2.72 -3.50
C ARG A 143 16.02 -2.57 -2.03
N ARG A 144 14.75 -2.31 -1.72
CA ARG A 144 14.23 -2.21 -0.35
C ARG A 144 14.34 -3.55 0.37
N TYR A 145 13.85 -4.63 -0.25
CA TYR A 145 13.90 -5.98 0.28
C TYR A 145 15.32 -6.38 0.69
N LYS A 146 16.31 -6.17 -0.20
CA LYS A 146 17.72 -6.44 0.11
C LYS A 146 18.23 -5.63 1.30
N ARG A 147 17.87 -4.34 1.40
CA ARG A 147 18.25 -3.48 2.54
C ARG A 147 17.63 -3.98 3.85
N GLN A 148 16.33 -4.26 3.86
CA GLN A 148 15.61 -4.76 5.04
C GLN A 148 16.19 -6.10 5.51
N GLN A 149 16.47 -7.04 4.59
CA GLN A 149 17.11 -8.32 4.93
C GLN A 149 18.49 -8.12 5.55
N ARG A 150 19.32 -7.23 4.97
CA ARG A 150 20.63 -6.91 5.51
C ARG A 150 20.53 -6.37 6.94
N TYR A 151 19.66 -5.38 7.17
CA TYR A 151 19.51 -4.79 8.50
C TYR A 151 18.97 -5.80 9.52
N MET A 152 17.99 -6.63 9.13
CA MET A 152 17.51 -7.71 9.99
C MET A 152 18.64 -8.68 10.37
N HIS A 153 19.49 -9.06 9.41
CA HIS A 153 20.63 -9.93 9.67
C HIS A 153 21.67 -9.28 10.60
N GLU A 154 21.99 -8.00 10.38
CA GLU A 154 22.86 -7.21 11.27
C GLU A 154 22.31 -7.17 12.70
N LEU A 155 21.00 -6.97 12.86
CA LEU A 155 20.34 -6.96 14.17
C LEU A 155 20.34 -8.35 14.82
N LEU A 156 20.06 -9.43 14.09
CA LEU A 156 20.05 -10.78 14.64
C LEU A 156 21.43 -11.21 15.16
N ARG A 157 22.50 -10.79 14.50
CA ARG A 157 23.88 -11.20 14.82
C ARG A 157 24.39 -10.62 16.15
N THR A 158 23.98 -9.41 16.51
CA THR A 158 24.62 -8.68 17.61
C THR A 158 23.73 -8.62 18.85
N ARG A 159 23.94 -9.45 19.87
CA ARG A 159 23.14 -9.38 21.11
C ARG A 159 23.36 -8.07 21.88
N ILE A 160 22.29 -7.59 22.52
CA ILE A 160 22.35 -6.50 23.49
C ILE A 160 22.31 -7.19 24.85
N GLY A 161 23.40 -7.13 25.59
CA GLY A 161 23.58 -7.89 26.83
C GLY A 161 24.66 -7.27 27.70
N SER A 162 24.91 -7.89 28.85
CA SER A 162 25.92 -7.49 29.83
C SER A 162 27.33 -7.93 29.41
N GLY A 163 28.32 -7.10 29.74
CA GLY A 163 29.73 -7.33 29.44
C GLY A 163 30.44 -6.05 28.98
N ILE A 164 31.77 -6.14 28.81
CA ILE A 164 32.65 -4.99 28.48
C ILE A 164 32.23 -4.32 27.15
N SER A 165 31.61 -5.06 26.23
CA SER A 165 31.20 -4.57 24.90
C SER A 165 29.72 -4.16 24.78
N ALA A 166 28.96 -4.09 25.88
CA ALA A 166 27.52 -3.82 25.87
C ALA A 166 27.15 -2.53 25.12
N TRP A 167 27.86 -1.44 25.42
CA TRP A 167 27.63 -0.14 24.80
C TRP A 167 27.93 -0.15 23.29
N ARG A 168 29.05 -0.77 22.88
CA ARG A 168 29.43 -0.90 21.46
C ARG A 168 28.37 -1.69 20.68
N ASN A 169 27.89 -2.78 21.26
CA ASN A 169 26.84 -3.60 20.65
C ASN A 169 25.51 -2.84 20.57
N ALA A 170 25.16 -2.06 21.60
CA ALA A 170 23.97 -1.21 21.58
C ALA A 170 24.05 -0.16 20.47
N LYS A 171 25.18 0.56 20.33
CA LYS A 171 25.38 1.55 19.26
C LYS A 171 25.39 0.95 17.86
N TYR A 172 25.92 -0.26 17.70
CA TYR A 172 25.81 -0.99 16.44
C TYR A 172 24.35 -1.30 16.09
N ASN A 173 23.58 -1.82 17.05
CA ASN A 173 22.15 -2.10 16.86
C ASN A 173 21.35 -0.83 16.57
N GLU A 174 21.61 0.26 17.30
CA GLU A 174 20.98 1.57 17.10
C GLU A 174 21.17 2.06 15.66
N ARG A 175 22.39 1.98 15.14
CA ARG A 175 22.69 2.36 13.75
C ARG A 175 21.94 1.50 12.74
N SER A 176 21.81 0.19 12.96
CA SER A 176 21.04 -0.69 12.07
C SER A 176 19.53 -0.43 12.18
N MET A 177 19.02 -0.10 13.37
CA MET A 177 17.62 0.28 13.58
C MET A 177 17.27 1.60 12.89
N LEU A 178 18.11 2.63 13.03
CA LEU A 178 17.89 3.93 12.37
C LEU A 178 17.94 3.80 10.83
N LYS A 179 18.89 3.03 10.29
CA LYS A 179 18.92 2.73 8.85
C LYS A 179 17.67 1.99 8.36
N PHE A 180 17.11 1.12 9.20
CA PHE A 180 15.84 0.47 8.89
C PHE A 180 14.68 1.47 8.97
N GLU A 181 14.65 2.34 9.97
CA GLU A 181 13.67 3.40 10.09
C GLU A 181 13.65 4.33 8.86
N ASP A 182 14.81 4.68 8.31
CA ASP A 182 14.91 5.44 7.05
C ASP A 182 14.21 4.71 5.89
N THR A 183 14.27 3.38 5.84
CA THR A 183 13.52 2.62 4.83
C THR A 183 12.02 2.67 5.04
N LEU A 184 11.56 2.72 6.30
CA LEU A 184 10.15 2.90 6.64
C LEU A 184 9.67 4.31 6.32
N ARG A 185 10.48 5.34 6.59
CA ARG A 185 10.16 6.74 6.25
C ARG A 185 9.92 6.91 4.75
N ASN A 186 10.79 6.32 3.93
CA ASN A 186 10.62 6.32 2.47
C ASN A 186 9.33 5.61 2.06
N GLU A 187 8.98 4.49 2.69
CA GLU A 187 7.72 3.79 2.42
C GLU A 187 6.50 4.61 2.83
N ILE A 188 6.51 5.23 4.02
CA ILE A 188 5.46 6.14 4.47
C ILE A 188 5.29 7.29 3.48
N HIS A 189 6.39 7.87 2.98
CA HIS A 189 6.36 8.94 1.99
C HIS A 189 5.68 8.49 0.69
N GLU A 190 6.11 7.36 0.11
CA GLU A 190 5.48 6.78 -1.09
C GLU A 190 3.99 6.48 -0.88
N LEU A 191 3.62 5.95 0.29
CA LEU A 191 2.22 5.68 0.63
C LEU A 191 1.38 6.96 0.71
N ARG A 192 1.96 8.07 1.21
CA ARG A 192 1.29 9.37 1.30
C ARG A 192 1.15 10.05 -0.06
N GLU A 193 2.17 9.98 -0.92
CA GLU A 193 2.10 10.52 -2.28
C GLU A 193 1.06 9.80 -3.14
N GLU A 194 0.89 8.49 -2.93
CA GLU A 194 -0.12 7.72 -3.67
C GLU A 194 -1.56 8.03 -3.24
N TYR A 195 -1.75 8.47 -2.00
CA TYR A 195 -3.06 8.81 -1.44
C TYR A 195 -2.96 10.12 -0.66
N PRO A 196 -2.86 11.26 -1.38
CA PRO A 196 -2.90 12.56 -0.72
C PRO A 196 -4.21 12.67 0.05
N ARG A 197 -4.15 13.18 1.28
CA ARG A 197 -5.37 13.53 2.02
C ARG A 197 -6.17 14.48 1.13
N LYS A 198 -7.36 14.05 0.70
CA LYS A 198 -8.38 15.00 0.27
C LYS A 198 -8.77 15.76 1.52
N ASN A 199 -8.39 17.04 1.58
CA ASN A 199 -8.91 17.98 2.56
C ASN A 199 -10.42 18.11 2.36
#